data_AF-A0A1K1LEM2-F1
#
_entry.id   AF-A0A1K1LEM2-F1
#
_cell.length_a   1.000
_cell.length_b   1.000
_cell.length_c   1.000
_cell.angle_alpha   90.00
_cell.angle_beta   90.00
_cell.angle_gamma   90.00
#
_symmetry.space_group_name_H-M   'P 1'
#
loop_
_entity.id
_entity.type
_entity.pdbx_description
1 polymer ?
#
loop_
_entity_poly.entity_id
_entity_poly.type
_entity_poly.pdbx_seq_one_letter_code
_entity_poly.pdbx_strand_id
1 'polypeptide(L)'
;MNRLQDYALYDISWNLSPEHAVTMYLEWGNNDWHSEYPPVRSKEDVSHYFVVDSWGKEPVIRLVRRNSENAEDLFTMPLPSHLLPEYESVHGKWRGISEPTPAIKSWLRHELGQ
;
A
#
# COMPACT_ATOMS: atom_id res chain seq x y z
N MET A 1 21.13 -1.53 1.29
CA MET A 1 19.80 -2.08 1.68
C MET A 1 19.04 -0.93 2.30
N ASN A 2 17.94 -0.48 1.68
CA ASN A 2 17.14 0.62 2.21
C ASN A 2 16.45 0.16 3.52
N ARG A 3 16.35 1.06 4.50
CA ARG A 3 15.62 0.86 5.74
C ARG A 3 14.26 1.55 5.61
N LEU A 4 13.26 1.04 6.33
CA LEU A 4 11.93 1.66 6.34
C LEU A 4 12.00 3.15 6.76
N GLN A 5 12.88 3.49 7.69
CA GLN A 5 13.14 4.85 8.17
C GLN A 5 13.61 5.83 7.08
N ASP A 6 14.20 5.33 5.98
CA ASP A 6 14.61 6.18 4.86
C ASP A 6 13.40 6.84 4.15
N TYR A 7 12.19 6.33 4.40
CA TYR A 7 10.93 6.81 3.84
C TYR A 7 10.06 7.57 4.85
N ALA A 8 10.58 7.90 6.04
CA ALA A 8 9.83 8.58 7.11
C ALA A 8 9.25 9.95 6.71
N LEU A 9 9.87 10.64 5.74
CA LEU A 9 9.43 11.95 5.25
C LEU A 9 8.44 11.87 4.08
N TYR A 10 8.10 10.67 3.61
CA TYR A 10 7.16 10.50 2.51
C TYR A 10 5.74 10.73 3.00
N ASP A 11 4.91 11.38 2.17
CA ASP A 11 3.48 11.49 2.39
C ASP A 11 2.82 10.15 2.02
N ILE A 12 2.48 9.36 3.05
CA ILE A 12 1.95 8.01 2.89
C ILE A 12 0.43 8.03 3.00
N SER A 13 -0.22 7.62 1.92
CA SER A 13 -1.67 7.47 1.85
C SER A 13 -2.10 6.19 2.58
N TRP A 14 -2.21 6.26 3.90
CA TRP A 14 -2.49 5.12 4.79
C TRP A 14 -3.82 4.39 4.55
N ASN A 15 -4.79 5.03 3.89
CA ASN A 15 -6.12 4.49 3.61
C ASN A 15 -6.34 4.23 2.10
N LEU A 16 -5.27 4.31 1.31
CA LEU A 16 -5.33 4.01 -0.10
C LEU A 16 -5.20 2.51 -0.31
N SER A 17 -6.34 1.85 -0.48
CA SER A 17 -6.41 0.44 -0.84
C SER A 17 -5.89 0.20 -2.27
N PRO A 18 -5.41 -1.01 -2.59
CA PRO A 18 -4.99 -1.33 -3.96
C PRO A 18 -6.12 -1.14 -4.99
N GLU A 19 -7.38 -1.35 -4.61
CA GLU A 19 -8.55 -1.14 -5.46
C GLU A 19 -8.80 0.35 -5.75
N HIS A 20 -8.65 1.21 -4.74
CA HIS A 20 -8.68 2.66 -4.92
C HIS A 20 -7.53 3.13 -5.81
N ALA A 21 -6.33 2.60 -5.61
CA ALA A 21 -5.18 2.89 -6.49
C ALA A 21 -5.42 2.44 -7.93
N VAL A 22 -6.06 1.29 -8.17
CA VAL A 22 -6.46 0.92 -9.54
C VAL A 22 -7.43 1.94 -10.12
N THR A 23 -8.44 2.36 -9.34
CA THR A 23 -9.48 3.30 -9.80
C THR A 23 -8.90 4.69 -10.14
N MET A 24 -8.06 5.25 -9.26
CA MET A 24 -7.44 6.57 -9.46
C MET A 24 -6.58 6.67 -10.72
N TYR A 25 -5.93 5.58 -11.09
CA TYR A 25 -4.94 5.52 -12.17
C TYR A 25 -5.47 4.80 -13.43
N LEU A 26 -6.74 4.38 -13.44
CA LEU A 26 -7.40 3.89 -14.66
C LEU A 26 -7.78 5.07 -15.54
N GLU A 27 -7.18 5.13 -16.73
CA GLU A 27 -7.43 6.17 -17.74
C GLU A 27 -8.82 6.06 -18.40
N TRP A 28 -9.54 4.95 -18.17
CA TRP A 28 -10.87 4.68 -18.73
C TRP A 28 -11.78 4.03 -17.68
N GLY A 29 -12.97 4.61 -17.46
CA GLY A 29 -13.93 4.14 -16.47
C GLY A 29 -14.88 5.23 -15.95
N ASN A 30 -15.74 4.86 -15.02
CA ASN A 30 -16.76 5.74 -14.41
C ASN A 30 -16.15 6.50 -13.21
N ASN A 31 -15.07 7.24 -13.45
CA ASN A 31 -14.35 7.96 -12.39
C ASN A 31 -15.18 9.15 -11.88
N ASP A 32 -15.60 9.07 -10.62
CA ASP A 32 -16.34 10.15 -9.96
C ASP A 32 -15.35 11.23 -9.49
N TRP A 33 -15.46 12.42 -10.07
CA TRP A 33 -14.59 13.56 -9.76
C TRP A 33 -14.82 14.15 -8.36
N HIS A 34 -15.86 13.70 -7.66
CA HIS A 34 -16.24 14.16 -6.32
C HIS A 34 -15.95 13.10 -5.23
N SER A 35 -15.32 11.98 -5.60
CA SER A 35 -14.92 10.91 -4.69
C SER A 35 -13.77 11.33 -3.76
N GLU A 36 -13.63 10.63 -2.63
CA GLU A 36 -12.49 10.79 -1.70
C GLU A 36 -11.13 10.59 -2.42
N TYR A 37 -11.12 9.78 -3.48
CA TYR A 37 -9.96 9.51 -4.34
C TYR A 37 -10.28 9.85 -5.80
N PRO A 38 -10.20 11.13 -6.21
CA PRO A 38 -10.47 11.52 -7.59
C PRO A 38 -9.39 10.99 -8.54
N PRO A 39 -9.68 10.86 -9.85
CA PRO A 39 -8.68 10.45 -10.84
C PRO A 39 -7.50 11.43 -10.88
N VAL A 40 -6.29 10.89 -11.07
CA VAL A 40 -5.07 11.71 -11.12
C VAL A 40 -5.06 12.62 -12.35
N ARG A 41 -4.48 13.81 -12.20
CA ARG A 41 -4.57 14.88 -13.20
C ARG A 41 -3.32 14.98 -14.06
N SER A 42 -2.20 14.44 -13.60
CA SER A 42 -0.94 14.40 -14.35
C SER A 42 0.00 13.29 -13.86
N LYS A 43 1.05 13.01 -14.64
CA LYS A 43 2.11 12.02 -14.32
C LYS A 43 2.93 12.39 -13.07
N GLU A 44 2.83 13.65 -12.68
CA GLU A 44 3.46 14.25 -11.50
C GLU A 44 2.66 13.97 -10.21
N ASP A 45 1.38 13.58 -10.33
CA ASP A 45 0.60 13.09 -9.19
C ASP A 45 1.12 11.69 -8.81
N VAL A 46 1.75 11.62 -7.64
CA VAL A 46 2.37 10.41 -7.11
C VAL A 46 1.72 10.05 -5.80
N SER A 47 1.31 8.79 -5.65
CA SER A 47 0.83 8.24 -4.38
C SER A 47 1.85 7.27 -3.81
N HIS A 48 2.09 7.34 -2.50
CA HIS A 48 2.86 6.36 -1.76
C HIS A 48 1.92 5.62 -0.81
N TYR A 49 1.86 4.30 -0.91
CA TYR A 49 0.97 3.50 -0.08
C TYR A 49 1.55 2.12 0.18
N PHE A 50 1.12 1.49 1.26
CA PHE A 50 1.54 0.15 1.61
C PHE A 50 0.53 -0.87 1.10
N VAL A 51 1.05 -2.03 0.68
CA VAL A 51 0.26 -3.23 0.41
C VAL A 51 0.90 -4.43 1.10
N VAL A 52 0.10 -5.45 1.37
CA VAL A 52 0.57 -6.78 1.75
C VAL A 52 0.38 -7.72 0.57
N ASP A 53 1.47 -8.36 0.15
CA ASP A 53 1.48 -9.37 -0.91
C ASP A 53 1.58 -10.76 -0.27
N SER A 54 0.53 -11.57 -0.45
CA SER A 54 0.45 -12.95 0.07
C SER A 54 0.53 -14.01 -1.02
N TRP A 55 1.04 -13.70 -2.22
CA TRP A 55 1.25 -14.70 -3.28
C TRP A 55 2.36 -15.70 -2.95
N GLY A 56 3.38 -15.22 -2.24
CA GLY A 56 4.53 -16.00 -1.80
C GLY A 56 4.21 -17.01 -0.70
N LYS A 57 5.26 -17.68 -0.21
CA LYS A 57 5.14 -18.61 0.93
C LYS A 57 4.81 -17.87 2.23
N GLU A 58 5.39 -16.68 2.39
CA GLU A 58 5.18 -15.80 3.53
C GLU A 58 4.74 -14.43 2.98
N PRO A 59 3.78 -13.75 3.63
CA PRO A 59 3.35 -12.44 3.19
C PRO A 59 4.46 -11.40 3.34
N VAL A 60 4.54 -10.47 2.38
CA VAL A 60 5.51 -9.39 2.37
C VAL A 60 4.81 -8.04 2.33
N ILE A 61 5.33 -7.08 3.09
CA ILE A 61 4.91 -5.67 3.03
C ILE A 61 5.69 -5.00 1.91
N ARG A 62 4.99 -4.23 1.06
CA ARG A 62 5.60 -3.41 0.01
C ARG A 62 5.17 -1.95 0.15
N LEU A 63 6.11 -1.02 0.05
CA LEU A 63 5.84 0.41 -0.13
C LEU A 63 5.82 0.68 -1.63
N VAL A 64 4.65 1.02 -2.16
CA VAL A 64 4.43 1.27 -3.58
C VAL A 64 4.44 2.76 -3.83
N ARG A 65 5.22 3.20 -4.80
CA ARG A 65 5.12 4.51 -5.46
C ARG A 65 4.38 4.33 -6.77
N ARG A 66 3.23 4.96 -6.90
CA ARG A 66 2.42 4.89 -8.13
C ARG A 66 2.23 6.27 -8.73
N ASN A 67 2.36 6.35 -10.05
CA ASN A 67 1.84 7.44 -10.87
C ASN A 67 1.03 6.84 -12.04
N SER A 68 0.60 7.67 -12.99
CA SER A 68 -0.18 7.20 -14.15
C SER A 68 0.59 6.32 -15.13
N GLU A 69 1.91 6.26 -15.05
CA GLU A 69 2.73 5.46 -15.98
C GLU A 69 3.26 4.17 -15.37
N ASN A 70 3.58 4.19 -14.07
CA ASN A 70 4.27 3.08 -13.42
C ASN A 70 3.85 2.91 -11.96
N ALA A 71 3.98 1.67 -11.47
CA ALA A 71 3.96 1.33 -10.07
C ALA A 71 5.31 0.69 -9.70
N GLU A 72 6.07 1.35 -8.82
CA GLU A 72 7.39 0.92 -8.37
C GLU A 72 7.35 0.52 -6.89
N ASP A 73 7.93 -0.64 -6.55
CA ASP A 73 8.14 -1.06 -5.17
C ASP A 73 9.40 -0.37 -4.62
N LEU A 74 9.22 0.69 -3.84
CA LEU A 74 10.32 1.43 -3.20
C LEU A 74 11.00 0.62 -2.11
N PHE A 75 10.22 -0.17 -1.38
CA PHE A 75 10.68 -0.96 -0.25
C PHE A 75 9.88 -2.25 -0.14
N THR A 76 10.54 -3.34 0.28
CA THR A 76 9.89 -4.63 0.52
C THR A 76 10.52 -5.29 1.73
N MET A 77 9.68 -5.86 2.59
CA MET A 77 10.12 -6.65 3.74
C MET A 77 9.15 -7.78 4.06
N PRO A 78 9.60 -8.88 4.68
CA PRO A 78 8.68 -9.89 5.21
C PRO A 78 7.75 -9.28 6.27
N LEU A 79 6.50 -9.73 6.29
CA LEU A 79 5.57 -9.38 7.37
C LEU A 79 6.14 -9.89 8.71
N PRO A 80 6.29 -9.03 9.74
CA PRO A 80 6.75 -9.48 11.04
C PRO A 80 5.87 -10.59 11.60
N SER A 81 6.49 -11.67 12.10
CA SER A 81 5.76 -12.88 12.53
C SER A 81 4.73 -12.65 13.62
N HIS A 82 4.90 -11.61 14.44
CA HIS A 82 3.94 -11.24 15.49
C HIS A 82 2.66 -10.59 14.96
N LEU A 83 2.66 -10.10 13.71
CA LEU A 83 1.49 -9.52 13.03
C LEU A 83 0.75 -10.53 12.14
N LEU A 84 1.41 -11.64 11.81
CA LEU A 84 0.84 -12.68 10.94
C LEU A 84 -0.51 -13.24 11.43
N PRO A 85 -0.71 -13.56 12.73
CA PRO A 85 -1.99 -14.11 13.19
C PRO A 85 -3.17 -13.15 13.01
N GLU A 86 -2.92 -11.85 13.19
CA GLU A 86 -3.95 -10.83 13.00
C GLU A 86 -4.27 -10.66 11.51
N TYR A 87 -3.24 -10.60 10.65
CA TYR A 87 -3.39 -10.58 9.21
C TYR A 87 -4.22 -11.78 8.68
N GLU A 88 -3.89 -13.00 9.12
CA GLU A 88 -4.61 -14.21 8.73
C GLU A 88 -6.04 -14.25 9.30
N SER A 89 -6.32 -13.60 10.43
CA SER A 89 -7.68 -13.52 10.97
C SER A 89 -8.60 -12.66 10.10
N VAL A 90 -8.06 -11.65 9.40
CA VAL A 90 -8.84 -10.75 8.54
C VAL A 90 -8.94 -11.30 7.12
N HIS A 91 -7.81 -11.75 6.55
CA HIS A 91 -7.73 -12.17 5.15
C HIS A 91 -7.83 -13.68 4.94
N GLY A 92 -7.84 -14.47 6.01
CA GLY A 92 -7.79 -15.93 5.93
C GLY A 92 -6.52 -16.41 5.24
N LYS A 93 -6.65 -17.49 4.45
CA LYS A 93 -5.57 -18.06 3.64
C LYS A 93 -5.59 -17.59 2.18
N TRP A 94 -6.33 -16.52 1.89
CA TRP A 94 -6.48 -16.02 0.54
C TRP A 94 -5.17 -15.38 0.08
N ARG A 95 -4.75 -15.74 -1.12
CA ARG A 95 -3.57 -15.16 -1.78
C ARG A 95 -4.00 -13.97 -2.61
N GLY A 96 -3.28 -12.88 -2.49
CA GLY A 96 -3.57 -11.67 -3.23
C GLY A 96 -2.75 -10.49 -2.75
N ILE A 97 -3.10 -9.31 -3.26
CA ILE A 97 -2.61 -8.03 -2.77
C ILE A 97 -3.73 -7.41 -1.95
N SER A 98 -3.46 -7.10 -0.69
CA SER A 98 -4.42 -6.47 0.20
C SER A 98 -3.89 -5.19 0.80
N GLU A 99 -4.82 -4.36 1.30
CA GLU A 99 -4.47 -3.26 2.18
C GLU A 99 -3.90 -3.82 3.50
N PRO A 100 -2.89 -3.17 4.13
CA PRO A 100 -2.44 -3.54 5.46
C PRO A 100 -3.57 -3.44 6.48
N THR A 101 -3.66 -4.40 7.39
CA THR A 101 -4.62 -4.36 8.50
C THR A 101 -4.31 -3.19 9.45
N PRO A 102 -5.27 -2.76 10.30
CA PRO A 102 -5.05 -1.69 11.27
C PRO A 102 -3.83 -1.90 12.18
N ALA A 103 -3.54 -3.16 12.57
CA ALA A 103 -2.37 -3.46 13.39
C ALA A 103 -1.06 -3.26 12.59
N ILE A 104 -1.03 -3.71 11.32
CA ILE A 104 0.13 -3.49 10.45
C ILE A 104 0.33 -2.01 10.17
N LYS A 105 -0.73 -1.24 9.90
CA LYS A 105 -0.64 0.22 9.73
C LYS A 105 -0.06 0.90 10.96
N SER A 106 -0.55 0.52 12.15
CA SER A 106 -0.07 1.08 13.42
C SER A 106 1.41 0.76 13.66
N TRP A 107 1.83 -0.47 13.36
CA TRP A 107 3.23 -0.88 13.46
C TRP A 107 4.12 -0.12 12.46
N LEU A 108 3.71 -0.01 11.20
CA LEU A 108 4.46 0.74 10.18
C LEU A 108 4.61 2.22 10.54
N ARG A 109 3.55 2.85 11.07
CA ARG A 109 3.60 4.23 11.58
C ARG A 109 4.64 4.37 12.69
N HIS A 110 4.64 3.45 13.65
CA HIS A 110 5.62 3.43 14.73
C HIS A 110 7.06 3.31 14.20
N GLU A 111 7.31 2.40 13.25
CA GLU A 111 8.64 2.21 12.67
C GLU A 111 9.12 3.41 11.82
N LEU A 112 8.19 4.13 11.20
CA LEU A 112 8.45 5.35 10.43
C LEU A 112 8.55 6.60 11.30
N GLY A 113 8.05 6.55 12.54
CA GLY A 113 7.93 7.74 13.41
C GLY A 113 6.83 8.71 12.97
N GLN A 114 5.73 8.21 12.39
CA GLN A 114 4.56 8.97 11.92
C GLN A 114 3.31 8.76 12.79
#